data_AF-A0A511VC65-F1
#
_entry.id   AF-A0A511VC65-F1
#
_cell.length_a   1.000
_cell.length_b   1.000
_cell.length_c   1.000
_cell.angle_alpha   90.00
_cell.angle_beta   90.00
_cell.angle_gamma   90.00
#
_symmetry.space_group_name_H-M   'P 1'
#
loop_
_entity.id
_entity.type
_entity.pdbx_description
1 polymer ?
#
loop_
_entity_poly.entity_id
_entity_poly.type
_entity_poly.pdbx_seq_one_letter_code
_entity_poly.pdbx_strand_id
1 'polypeptide(L)'
;MKIIDSSTISLCLTKYKWATFRKTKSGVKIHLRLVYQNEQDVFPEKVIVTEAKASNCTWIDVLINETDVTYVFDQIMAFSS
;
A
#
# COMPACT_ATOMS: atom_id res chain seq x y z
N MET A 1 9.33 1.46 15.19
CA MET A 1 9.54 1.01 13.79
C MET A 1 8.19 0.81 13.14
N LYS A 2 8.05 1.19 11.86
CA LYS A 2 6.83 0.99 11.09
C LYS A 2 7.14 0.18 9.83
N ILE A 3 6.30 -0.78 9.50
CA ILE A 3 6.41 -1.56 8.27
C ILE A 3 5.35 -1.07 7.30
N ILE A 4 5.74 -0.86 6.06
CA ILE A 4 4.85 -0.53 4.97
C ILE A 4 4.83 -1.69 3.98
N ASP A 5 3.62 -2.15 3.69
CA ASP A 5 3.36 -3.26 2.75
C ASP A 5 2.33 -2.84 1.69
N SER A 6 2.38 -3.48 0.52
CA SER A 6 1.29 -3.40 -0.45
C SER A 6 0.92 -4.73 -1.04
N SER A 7 -0.38 -4.94 -1.14
CA SER A 7 -0.97 -6.05 -1.86
C SER A 7 -1.86 -5.56 -2.99
N THR A 8 -1.81 -6.25 -4.14
CA THR A 8 -2.72 -5.98 -5.26
C THR A 8 -3.74 -7.09 -5.38
N ILE A 9 -5.02 -6.75 -5.29
CA ILE A 9 -6.13 -7.69 -5.46
C ILE A 9 -6.68 -7.53 -6.89
N SER A 10 -6.64 -8.61 -7.67
CA SER A 10 -7.26 -8.66 -8.99
C SER A 10 -8.77 -8.85 -8.86
N LEU A 11 -9.53 -8.08 -9.64
CA LEU A 11 -10.99 -8.08 -9.65
C LEU A 11 -11.53 -8.36 -11.06
N CYS A 12 -12.79 -8.79 -11.12
CA CYS A 12 -13.49 -9.02 -12.39
C CYS A 12 -13.80 -7.68 -13.08
N LEU A 13 -13.21 -7.45 -14.27
CA LEU A 13 -13.35 -6.19 -15.02
C LEU A 13 -14.81 -5.83 -15.32
N THR A 14 -15.65 -6.81 -15.67
CA THR A 14 -17.05 -6.57 -16.03
C THR A 14 -17.88 -6.06 -14.85
N LYS A 15 -17.54 -6.49 -13.63
CA LYS A 15 -18.23 -6.09 -12.38
C LYS A 15 -17.64 -4.83 -11.76
N TYR A 16 -16.31 -4.67 -11.82
CA TYR A 16 -15.59 -3.62 -11.10
C TYR A 16 -14.89 -2.66 -12.07
N LYS A 17 -15.65 -2.03 -12.98
CA LYS A 17 -15.11 -1.14 -14.02
C LYS A 17 -14.42 0.12 -13.47
N TRP A 18 -14.77 0.55 -12.26
CA TRP A 18 -14.15 1.69 -11.60
C TRP A 18 -12.72 1.37 -11.11
N ALA A 19 -12.41 0.11 -10.79
CA ALA A 19 -11.13 -0.28 -10.21
C ALA A 19 -10.09 -0.55 -11.32
N THR A 20 -9.66 0.49 -12.03
CA THR A 20 -8.78 0.32 -13.21
C THR A 20 -7.42 -0.26 -12.81
N PHE A 21 -6.99 -1.34 -13.48
CA PHE A 21 -5.63 -1.89 -13.30
C PHE A 21 -4.85 -1.98 -14.62
N ARG A 22 -5.33 -2.78 -15.58
CA ARG A 22 -4.75 -2.94 -16.93
C ARG A 22 -5.89 -3.10 -17.96
N LYS A 23 -5.59 -3.06 -19.26
CA LYS A 23 -6.61 -3.11 -20.35
C LYS A 23 -7.70 -4.18 -20.15
N THR A 24 -7.34 -5.35 -19.64
CA THR A 24 -8.23 -6.50 -19.49
C THR A 24 -8.50 -6.90 -18.04
N LYS A 25 -7.99 -6.14 -17.05
CA LYS A 25 -8.12 -6.46 -15.62
C LYS A 25 -8.51 -5.23 -14.82
N SER A 26 -9.42 -5.44 -13.89
CA SER A 26 -9.63 -4.51 -12.78
C SER A 26 -8.85 -4.98 -11.56
N GLY A 27 -8.56 -4.07 -10.64
CA GLY A 27 -7.89 -4.39 -9.40
C GLY A 27 -7.73 -3.18 -8.50
N VAL A 28 -7.59 -3.46 -7.22
CA VAL A 28 -7.26 -2.46 -6.20
C VAL A 28 -5.90 -2.79 -5.59
N LYS A 29 -5.18 -1.75 -5.18
CA LYS A 29 -4.02 -1.86 -4.31
C LYS A 29 -4.44 -1.49 -2.90
N ILE A 30 -3.96 -2.27 -1.95
CA ILE A 30 -4.08 -1.98 -0.53
C ILE A 30 -2.67 -1.65 -0.05
N HIS A 31 -2.50 -0.46 0.50
CA HIS A 31 -1.27 -0.03 1.16
C HIS A 31 -1.50 -0.06 2.67
N LEU A 32 -0.64 -0.77 3.39
CA LEU A 32 -0.74 -0.99 4.82
C LEU A 32 0.46 -0.34 5.51
N ARG A 33 0.21 0.33 6.63
CA ARG A 33 1.23 0.73 7.59
C ARG A 33 0.98 -0.01 8.89
N LEU A 34 1.91 -0.88 9.25
CA LEU A 34 1.89 -1.66 10.47
C LEU A 34 2.82 -1.02 11.50
N VAL A 35 2.38 -1.02 12.77
CA VAL A 35 3.17 -0.56 13.91
C VAL A 35 3.43 -1.75 14.82
N TYR A 36 4.69 -1.87 15.25
CA TYR A 36 5.10 -2.80 16.29
C TYR A 36 5.00 -2.09 17.63
N GLN A 37 4.08 -2.55 18.49
CA GLN A 37 4.01 -2.08 19.87
C GLN A 37 4.98 -2.85 20.76
N ASN A 38 5.13 -4.15 20.50
CA ASN A 38 6.15 -5.04 21.06
C ASN A 38 6.40 -6.20 20.07
N GLU A 39 7.21 -7.21 20.43
CA GLU A 39 7.58 -8.31 19.54
C GLU A 39 6.39 -9.20 19.09
N GLN A 40 5.30 -9.20 19.86
CA GLN A 40 4.12 -10.04 19.60
C GLN A 40 2.93 -9.24 19.06
N ASP A 41 2.94 -7.93 19.27
CA ASP A 41 1.82 -7.05 18.98
C ASP A 41 2.12 -6.16 17.77
N VAL A 42 1.56 -6.57 16.63
CA VAL A 42 1.60 -5.84 15.36
C VAL A 42 0.19 -5.45 14.96
N PHE A 43 -0.05 -4.16 14.74
CA PHE A 43 -1.38 -3.65 14.39
C PHE A 43 -1.34 -2.77 13.15
N PRO A 44 -2.41 -2.77 12.33
CA PRO A 44 -2.55 -1.83 11.24
C PRO A 44 -2.85 -0.43 11.79
N GLU A 45 -1.92 0.49 11.60
CA GLU A 45 -2.09 1.90 11.95
C GLU A 45 -2.76 2.69 10.82
N LYS A 46 -2.48 2.34 9.56
CA LYS A 46 -3.08 2.99 8.40
C LYS A 46 -3.34 1.99 7.28
N VAL A 47 -4.49 2.13 6.63
CA VAL A 47 -4.88 1.37 5.44
C VAL A 47 -5.37 2.34 4.39
N ILE A 48 -4.81 2.25 3.18
CA ILE A 48 -5.25 3.05 2.03
C ILE A 48 -5.56 2.10 0.89
N VAL A 49 -6.76 2.23 0.31
CA VAL A 49 -7.18 1.45 -0.86
C VAL A 49 -7.24 2.36 -2.07
N THR A 50 -6.59 1.94 -3.15
CA THR A 50 -6.44 2.73 -4.37
C THR A 50 -6.71 1.85 -5.57
N GLU A 51 -6.95 2.45 -6.73
CA GLU A 51 -6.91 1.71 -7.98
C GLU A 51 -5.52 1.10 -8.18
N ALA A 52 -5.45 -0.15 -8.67
CA ALA A 52 -4.18 -0.84 -8.82
C ALA A 52 -3.29 -0.26 -9.93
N LYS A 53 -3.85 0.56 -10.82
CA LYS A 53 -3.10 1.29 -11.85
C LYS A 53 -2.21 2.39 -11.26
N ALA A 54 -2.58 2.96 -10.10
CA ALA A 54 -1.78 3.99 -9.47
C ALA A 54 -0.37 3.45 -9.13
N SER A 55 0.66 4.24 -9.43
CA SER A 55 2.03 3.95 -9.03
C SER A 55 2.14 3.99 -7.51
N ASN A 56 3.03 3.16 -6.95
CA ASN A 56 3.24 3.10 -5.50
C ASN A 56 3.80 4.42 -4.97
N CYS A 57 4.65 5.11 -5.75
CA CYS A 57 5.29 6.37 -5.35
C CYS A 57 4.30 7.45 -4.91
N THR A 58 3.12 7.51 -5.54
CA THR A 58 2.09 8.51 -5.20
C THR A 58 1.60 8.41 -3.76
N TRP A 59 1.72 7.24 -3.13
CA TRP A 59 1.15 6.97 -1.81
C TRP A 59 2.21 6.92 -0.71
N ILE A 60 3.50 6.86 -1.07
CA ILE A 60 4.59 6.78 -0.10
C ILE A 60 4.64 8.05 0.76
N ASP A 61 4.49 9.24 0.17
CA ASP A 61 4.45 10.51 0.91
C ASP A 61 3.29 10.58 1.92
N VAL A 62 2.20 9.86 1.65
CA VAL A 62 1.04 9.78 2.55
C VAL A 62 1.28 8.80 3.70
N LEU A 63 2.18 7.83 3.51
CA LEU A 63 2.50 6.77 4.47
C LEU A 63 3.72 7.13 5.33
N ILE A 64 4.65 7.94 4.83
CA ILE A 64 5.80 8.51 5.54
C ILE A 64 5.46 9.95 5.94
N ASN A 65 4.94 10.13 7.15
CA ASN A 65 4.47 11.45 7.60
C ASN A 65 4.94 11.83 9.00
N GLU A 66 5.85 11.05 9.60
CA GLU A 66 6.40 11.29 10.93
C GLU A 66 7.93 11.35 10.86
N THR A 67 8.49 12.34 11.55
CA THR A 67 9.92 12.46 11.77
C THR A 67 10.37 11.48 12.87
N ASP A 68 11.64 11.09 12.85
CA ASP A 68 12.26 10.21 13.87
C ASP A 68 11.68 8.79 13.97
N VAL A 69 11.01 8.32 12.92
CA VAL A 69 10.51 6.94 12.80
C VAL A 69 11.23 6.19 11.68
N THR A 70 11.74 4.99 11.98
CA THR A 70 12.25 4.08 10.94
C THR A 70 11.10 3.38 10.23
N TYR A 71 11.02 3.58 8.92
CA TYR A 71 10.11 2.88 8.01
C TYR A 71 10.84 1.78 7.24
N VAL A 72 10.23 0.60 7.17
CA VAL A 72 10.71 -0.54 6.39
C VAL A 72 9.68 -0.85 5.32
N PHE A 73 10.12 -1.01 4.06
CA PHE A 73 9.25 -1.24 2.91
C PHE A 73 9.54 -2.59 2.27
N ASP A 74 8.50 -3.26 1.77
CA ASP A 74 8.66 -4.36 0.82
C ASP A 74 9.23 -3.85 -0.52
N GLN A 75 10.01 -4.68 -1.21
CA GLN A 75 10.81 -4.35 -2.39
C GLN A 75 9.99 -3.83 -3.58
N ILE A 76 8.68 -4.11 -3.61
CA ILE A 76 7.74 -3.64 -4.64
C ILE A 76 7.36 -2.15 -4.42
N MET A 77 7.70 -1.60 -3.26
CA MET A 77 7.60 -0.18 -2.92
C MET A 77 8.99 0.47 -2.88
N ALA A 78 9.61 0.69 -4.04
CA ALA A 78 10.82 1.49 -4.11
C ALA A 78 10.49 2.99 -3.93
N PHE A 79 11.13 3.62 -2.95
CA PHE A 79 11.16 5.07 -2.76
C PHE A 79 12.16 5.68 -3.76
N SER A 80 11.75 6.72 -4.50
CA SER A 80 12.69 7.51 -5.29
C SER A 80 13.34 8.53 -4.37
N SER A 81 14.65 8.42 -4.16
CA SER A 81 15.50 9.41 -3.48
C SER A 81 15.39 10.80 -4.11
#